data_AF-A0AAE1YNZ3-F1
#
_entry.id   AF-A0AAE1YNZ3-F1
#
_cell.length_a   1.000
_cell.length_b   1.000
_cell.length_c   1.000
_cell.angle_alpha   90.00
_cell.angle_beta   90.00
_cell.angle_gamma   90.00
#
_symmetry.space_group_name_H-M   'P 1'
#
loop_
_entity.id
_entity.type
_entity.pdbx_description
1 polymer ?
#
loop_
_entity_poly.entity_id
_entity_poly.type
_entity_poly.pdbx_seq_one_letter_code
_entity_poly.pdbx_strand_id
1 'polypeptide(L)'
;MFKEKDLALMLLVSLPEEFEFLEMTLLHGKNDVSFREVCAALYSYKLRKKDNQRNSNRDAEALVVRGRSQNRPIGKEGRSKSKNKLSKDECTFCHEIDYWKKDCPKLEK
;
A
#
# COMPACT_ATOMS: atom_id res chain seq x y z
N MET A 1 -41.61 -9.51 18.24
CA MET A 1 -40.15 -9.58 18.07
C MET A 1 -39.90 -9.85 16.60
N PHE A 2 -39.27 -8.93 15.88
CA PHE A 2 -38.96 -9.12 14.45
C PHE A 2 -37.95 -10.25 14.29
N LYS A 3 -38.09 -11.06 13.24
CA LYS A 3 -37.09 -12.09 12.94
C LYS A 3 -35.82 -11.38 12.44
N GLU A 4 -34.67 -11.97 12.67
CA GLU A 4 -33.38 -11.39 12.24
C GLU A 4 -33.34 -11.09 10.74
N LYS A 5 -34.02 -11.92 9.94
CA LYS A 5 -34.22 -11.71 8.50
C LYS A 5 -34.96 -10.40 8.19
N ASP A 6 -36.04 -10.12 8.92
CA ASP A 6 -36.84 -8.90 8.74
C ASP A 6 -36.02 -7.64 9.07
N LEU A 7 -35.19 -7.72 10.10
CA LEU A 7 -34.26 -6.66 10.48
C LEU A 7 -33.20 -6.42 9.39
N ALA A 8 -32.69 -7.48 8.77
CA ALA A 8 -31.72 -7.36 7.68
C ALA A 8 -32.34 -6.69 6.44
N LEU A 9 -33.57 -7.07 6.08
CA LEU A 9 -34.31 -6.47 4.98
C LEU A 9 -34.67 -5.00 5.25
N MET A 10 -35.15 -4.68 6.47
CA MET A 10 -35.42 -3.29 6.85
C MET A 10 -34.16 -2.42 6.78
N LEU A 11 -33.00 -2.96 7.18
CA LEU A 11 -31.73 -2.25 7.08
C LEU A 11 -31.37 -1.97 5.62
N LEU A 12 -31.47 -2.96 4.73
CA LEU A 12 -31.18 -2.82 3.31
C LEU A 12 -32.07 -1.76 2.63
N VAL A 13 -33.38 -1.81 2.86
CA VAL A 13 -34.35 -0.84 2.29
C VAL A 13 -34.15 0.58 2.82
N SER A 14 -33.54 0.74 4.00
CA SER A 14 -33.25 2.04 4.60
C SER A 14 -31.93 2.65 4.13
N LEU A 15 -31.15 1.97 3.29
CA LEU A 15 -29.87 2.48 2.80
C LEU A 15 -30.08 3.58 1.72
N PRO A 16 -29.20 4.58 1.66
CA PRO A 16 -29.22 5.55 0.59
C PRO A 16 -28.69 4.95 -0.74
N GLU A 17 -29.01 5.61 -1.85
CA GLU A 17 -28.72 5.17 -3.23
C GLU A 17 -27.23 4.84 -3.47
N GLU A 18 -26.32 5.49 -2.75
CA GLU A 18 -24.87 5.19 -2.78
C GLU A 18 -24.50 3.73 -2.45
N PHE A 19 -25.43 2.96 -1.90
CA PHE A 19 -25.26 1.56 -1.53
C PHE A 19 -26.05 0.58 -2.43
N GLU A 20 -26.75 1.03 -3.47
CA GLU A 20 -27.53 0.14 -4.36
C GLU A 20 -26.69 -1.01 -4.92
N PHE A 21 -25.46 -0.72 -5.35
CA PHE A 21 -24.57 -1.76 -5.86
C PHE A 21 -24.18 -2.79 -4.78
N LEU A 22 -24.02 -2.33 -3.53
CA LEU A 22 -23.72 -3.20 -2.40
C LEU A 22 -24.92 -4.09 -2.07
N GLU A 23 -26.13 -3.53 -2.06
CA GLU A 23 -27.38 -4.27 -1.87
C GLU A 23 -27.56 -5.34 -2.95
N MET A 24 -27.47 -4.94 -4.22
CA MET A 24 -27.59 -5.85 -5.35
C MET A 24 -26.58 -7.00 -5.24
N THR A 25 -25.31 -6.70 -4.92
CA THR A 25 -24.27 -7.73 -4.75
C THR A 25 -24.54 -8.64 -3.55
N LEU A 26 -25.06 -8.10 -2.45
CA LEU A 26 -25.41 -8.88 -1.25
C LEU A 26 -26.56 -9.84 -1.50
N LEU A 27 -27.55 -9.43 -2.27
CA LEU A 27 -28.75 -10.21 -2.59
C LEU A 27 -28.55 -11.14 -3.79
N HIS A 28 -27.57 -10.84 -4.66
CA HIS A 28 -27.36 -11.61 -5.88
C HIS A 28 -27.08 -13.09 -5.59
N GLY A 29 -27.98 -13.96 -6.08
CA GLY A 29 -27.85 -15.41 -5.94
C GLY A 29 -28.06 -15.94 -4.51
N LYS A 30 -28.49 -15.11 -3.57
CA LYS A 30 -28.82 -15.52 -2.19
C LYS A 30 -30.33 -15.54 -1.95
N ASN A 31 -30.83 -16.64 -1.41
CA ASN A 31 -32.24 -16.77 -1.02
C ASN A 31 -32.55 -16.11 0.34
N ASP A 32 -31.53 -15.93 1.17
CA ASP A 32 -31.62 -15.36 2.51
C ASP A 32 -30.37 -14.54 2.82
N VAL A 33 -30.53 -13.49 3.62
CA VAL A 33 -29.42 -12.68 4.13
C VAL A 33 -29.53 -12.56 5.65
N SER A 34 -28.40 -12.67 6.35
CA SER A 34 -28.35 -12.48 7.80
C SER A 34 -28.05 -11.02 8.15
N PHE A 35 -28.60 -10.53 9.26
CA PHE A 35 -28.34 -9.16 9.73
C PHE A 35 -26.84 -8.92 9.93
N ARG A 36 -26.13 -9.92 10.46
CA ARG A 36 -24.68 -9.86 10.66
C ARG A 36 -23.90 -9.72 9.35
N GLU A 37 -24.29 -10.42 8.28
CA GLU A 37 -23.67 -10.28 6.97
C GLU A 37 -23.86 -8.88 6.40
N VAL A 38 -25.08 -8.33 6.49
CA VAL A 38 -25.36 -6.97 6.01
C VAL A 38 -24.49 -5.95 6.74
N CYS A 39 -24.41 -6.02 8.07
CA CYS A 39 -23.54 -5.15 8.87
C CYS A 39 -22.06 -5.28 8.50
N ALA A 40 -21.55 -6.52 8.34
CA ALA A 40 -20.15 -6.75 8.00
C ALA A 40 -19.80 -6.20 6.60
N ALA A 41 -20.70 -6.35 5.63
CA ALA A 41 -20.54 -5.84 4.29
C ALA A 41 -20.55 -4.29 4.26
N LEU A 42 -21.48 -3.67 4.99
CA LEU A 42 -21.54 -2.21 5.14
C LEU A 42 -20.28 -1.64 5.78
N TYR A 43 -19.79 -2.28 6.84
CA TYR A 43 -18.54 -1.87 7.49
C TYR A 43 -17.35 -1.96 6.54
N SER A 44 -17.23 -3.09 5.84
CA SER A 44 -16.15 -3.33 4.87
C SER A 44 -16.19 -2.34 3.70
N TYR A 45 -17.39 -2.01 3.20
CA TYR A 45 -17.58 -1.00 2.16
C TYR A 45 -17.07 0.38 2.60
N LYS A 46 -17.47 0.84 3.79
CA LYS A 46 -17.02 2.12 4.35
C LYS A 46 -15.50 2.16 4.56
N LEU A 47 -14.92 1.06 5.03
CA LEU A 47 -13.48 0.95 5.22
C LEU A 47 -12.73 1.11 3.89
N ARG A 48 -13.13 0.37 2.85
CA ARG A 48 -12.54 0.46 1.50
C ARG A 48 -12.73 1.85 0.87
N LYS A 49 -13.89 2.48 1.03
CA LYS A 49 -14.15 3.85 0.52
C LYS A 49 -13.17 4.86 1.15
N LYS A 50 -12.89 4.73 2.45
CA LYS A 50 -11.92 5.58 3.17
C LYS A 50 -10.48 5.35 2.71
N ASP A 51 -10.08 4.10 2.50
CA ASP A 51 -8.73 3.78 2.04
C ASP A 51 -8.51 4.20 0.59
N ASN A 52 -9.50 4.06 -0.29
CA ASN A 52 -9.44 4.58 -1.66
C ASN A 52 -9.32 6.11 -1.68
N GLN A 53 -10.02 6.83 -0.79
CA GLN A 53 -9.87 8.28 -0.68
C GLN A 53 -8.46 8.67 -0.23
N ARG A 54 -7.88 7.94 0.73
CA ARG A 54 -6.50 8.13 1.21
C ARG A 54 -5.46 7.79 0.13
N ASN A 55 -5.71 6.75 -0.66
CA ASN A 55 -4.80 6.30 -1.71
C ASN A 55 -4.91 7.19 -2.96
N SER A 56 -6.09 7.70 -3.33
CA SER A 56 -6.19 8.65 -4.46
C SER A 56 -5.39 9.95 -4.21
N ASN A 57 -5.26 10.37 -2.95
CA ASN A 57 -4.35 11.47 -2.57
C ASN A 57 -2.86 11.10 -2.63
N ARG A 58 -2.51 9.80 -2.64
CA ARG A 58 -1.12 9.29 -2.72
C ARG A 58 -0.74 8.86 -4.14
N ASP A 59 -1.70 8.42 -4.94
CA ASP A 59 -1.49 7.88 -6.29
C ASP A 59 -1.13 8.95 -7.32
N ALA A 60 -1.35 10.24 -7.01
CA ALA A 60 -0.88 11.36 -7.83
C ALA A 60 0.66 11.52 -7.81
N GLU A 61 1.38 10.98 -6.81
CA GLU A 61 2.85 11.08 -6.74
C GLU A 61 3.60 9.85 -7.30
N ALA A 62 2.92 8.75 -7.62
CA ALA A 62 3.58 7.48 -7.91
C ALA A 62 3.74 7.13 -9.41
N LEU A 63 3.24 7.94 -10.34
CA LEU A 63 3.39 7.72 -11.78
C LEU A 63 4.39 8.67 -12.43
N VAL A 64 5.61 8.74 -11.92
CA VAL A 64 6.74 9.19 -12.74
C VAL A 64 7.33 7.95 -13.39
N VAL A 65 6.88 7.64 -14.62
CA VAL A 65 7.61 6.73 -15.51
C VAL A 65 8.93 7.42 -15.84
N ARG A 66 9.95 7.18 -15.01
CA ARG A 66 11.31 7.64 -15.27
C ARG A 66 11.78 6.92 -16.53
N GLY A 67 11.76 7.63 -17.66
CA GLY A 67 12.23 7.14 -18.94
C GLY A 67 13.54 6.40 -18.77
N ARG A 68 13.57 5.12 -19.19
CA ARG A 68 14.79 4.33 -19.26
C ARG A 68 15.77 5.07 -20.17
N SER A 69 16.84 5.63 -19.62
CA SER A 69 17.98 5.99 -20.46
C SER A 69 18.58 4.70 -21.00
N GLN A 70 18.63 4.58 -22.32
CA GLN A 70 19.36 3.52 -23.00
C GLN A 70 20.85 3.78 -22.83
N ASN A 71 21.44 3.31 -21.73
CA ASN A 71 22.88 3.11 -21.62
C ASN A 71 23.14 2.05 -20.54
N ARG A 72 23.26 0.81 -20.99
CA ARG A 72 23.60 -0.35 -20.15
C ARG A 72 25.03 -0.77 -20.49
N PRO A 73 25.99 -0.70 -19.57
CA PRO A 73 27.12 -1.61 -19.61
C PRO A 73 26.74 -2.88 -18.84
N ILE A 74 26.96 -4.00 -19.50
CA ILE A 74 26.90 -5.35 -18.96
C ILE A 74 27.84 -5.45 -17.75
N GLY A 75 27.31 -5.83 -16.58
CA GLY A 75 28.09 -6.03 -15.37
C GLY A 75 27.28 -6.85 -14.37
N LYS A 76 27.86 -7.97 -13.95
CA LYS A 76 27.22 -9.10 -13.26
C LYS A 76 26.83 -8.78 -11.81
N GLU A 77 26.00 -9.68 -11.29
CA GLU A 77 25.97 -10.13 -9.89
C GLU A 77 25.01 -9.40 -8.94
N GLY A 78 23.90 -10.09 -8.64
CA GLY A 78 22.99 -9.73 -7.58
C GLY A 78 23.68 -9.85 -6.21
N ARG A 79 23.72 -8.75 -5.48
CA ARG A 79 24.01 -8.77 -4.03
C ARG A 79 23.31 -7.59 -3.38
N SER A 80 22.22 -7.86 -2.69
CA SER A 80 21.50 -6.92 -1.85
C SER A 80 22.44 -6.46 -0.72
N LYS A 81 23.08 -5.32 -0.87
CA LYS A 81 23.75 -4.63 0.25
C LYS A 81 22.89 -3.45 0.64
N SER A 82 22.31 -3.49 1.84
CA SER A 82 21.78 -2.32 2.51
C SER A 82 22.88 -1.25 2.51
N LYS A 83 22.67 -0.19 1.72
CA LYS A 83 23.56 0.96 1.71
C LYS A 83 23.31 1.71 3.02
N ASN A 84 24.07 1.38 4.06
CA ASN A 84 24.35 2.37 5.09
C ASN A 84 24.93 3.57 4.34
N LYS A 85 24.23 4.70 4.41
CA LYS A 85 24.68 5.97 3.85
C LYS A 85 25.93 6.38 4.64
N LEU A 86 27.07 5.85 4.23
CA LEU A 86 28.36 6.43 4.57
C LEU A 86 28.27 7.90 4.17
N SER A 87 28.62 8.79 5.09
CA SER A 87 28.64 10.23 4.79
C SER A 87 29.58 10.46 3.61
N LYS A 88 29.39 11.56 2.88
CA LYS A 88 30.09 11.79 1.61
C LYS A 88 31.62 11.79 1.74
N ASP A 89 32.10 11.90 2.96
CA ASP A 89 33.51 12.02 3.34
C ASP A 89 33.94 10.95 4.36
N GLU A 90 33.22 9.81 4.46
CA GLU A 90 33.62 8.69 5.34
C GLU A 90 34.51 7.66 4.63
N CYS A 91 35.66 7.38 5.22
CA CYS A 91 36.60 6.38 4.73
C CYS A 91 36.01 4.97 4.82
N THR A 92 35.91 4.28 3.69
CA THR A 92 35.37 2.91 3.64
C THR A 92 36.27 1.82 4.26
N PHE A 93 37.48 2.15 4.72
CA PHE A 93 38.39 1.21 5.38
C PHE A 93 38.38 1.35 6.90
N CYS A 94 38.54 2.58 7.42
CA CYS A 94 38.60 2.84 8.86
C CYS A 94 37.32 3.46 9.43
N HIS A 95 36.34 3.81 8.60
CA HIS A 95 35.08 4.45 8.98
C HIS A 95 35.22 5.80 9.68
N GLU A 96 36.38 6.46 9.52
CA GLU A 96 36.57 7.85 9.95
C GLU A 96 36.04 8.82 8.90
N ILE A 97 35.48 9.92 9.38
CA ILE A 97 34.95 11.02 8.55
C ILE A 97 36.12 11.97 8.28
N ASP A 98 36.10 12.63 7.11
CA ASP A 98 37.01 13.68 6.60
C ASP A 98 37.86 13.27 5.40
N TYR A 99 37.98 11.98 5.09
CA TYR A 99 38.81 11.51 3.98
C TYR A 99 38.28 10.23 3.34
N TRP A 100 38.58 10.02 2.06
CA TRP A 100 38.21 8.80 1.36
C TRP A 100 39.24 7.69 1.60
N LYS A 101 38.86 6.45 1.32
CA LYS A 101 39.75 5.28 1.51
C LYS A 101 41.11 5.40 0.82
N LYS A 102 41.20 6.15 -0.29
CA LYS A 102 42.45 6.38 -1.02
C LYS A 102 43.46 7.20 -0.21
N ASP A 103 42.96 8.08 0.64
CA ASP A 103 43.74 9.03 1.44
C ASP A 103 43.79 8.59 2.91
N CYS A 104 43.47 7.32 3.18
CA CYS A 104 43.41 6.82 4.54
C CYS A 104 44.82 6.64 5.11
N PRO A 105 45.16 7.35 6.21
CA PRO A 105 46.49 7.27 6.81
C PRO A 105 46.78 5.87 7.39
N LYS A 106 45.73 5.10 7.71
CA LYS A 106 45.83 3.71 8.17
C LYS A 106 46.03 2.70 7.04
N LEU A 107 46.02 3.15 5.78
CA LEU A 107 46.31 2.32 4.60
C LEU A 107 47.80 2.33 4.23
N GLU A 108 48.62 3.14 4.90
CA GLU A 108 50.08 3.06 4.73
C GLU A 108 50.59 1.71 5.25
N LYS A 109 51.48 1.10 4.45
CA LYS A 109 52.17 -0.15 4.75
C LYS A 109 53.41 0.10 5.61
#